data_AF-A0A953FGX3-F1
#
_entry.id   AF-A0A953FGX3-F1
#
_cell.length_a   1.000
_cell.length_b   1.000
_cell.length_c   1.000
_cell.angle_alpha   90.00
_cell.angle_beta   90.00
_cell.angle_gamma   90.00
#
_symmetry.space_group_name_H-M   'P 1'
#
loop_
_entity.id
_entity.type
_entity.pdbx_description
1 polymer ?
#
loop_
_entity_poly.entity_id
_entity_poly.type
_entity_poly.pdbx_seq_one_letter_code
_entity_poly.pdbx_strand_id
1 'polypeptide(L)'
;MAFTNDQLCRIYNRTNGHCHICHCQLSYSNYGRHGSRGSWHVDHSRPRALGGTNHGNNLYAACIPCNLAKGTCNTRTARDWNGNTRAPYSWQKLKAMRETNTAGGALIGAGFGLLIGGPIGALVVGFIGGAIGNDSSPKV
;
A
#
# COMPACT_ATOMS: atom_id res chain seq x y z
N MET A 1 8.46 -11.53 -21.25
CA MET A 1 8.35 -10.08 -21.54
C MET A 1 9.45 -9.39 -20.77
N ALA A 2 10.25 -8.57 -21.43
CA ALA A 2 11.28 -7.76 -20.76
C ALA A 2 10.66 -6.43 -20.30
N PHE A 3 10.95 -6.03 -19.07
CA PHE A 3 10.60 -4.73 -18.52
C PHE A 3 11.86 -3.89 -18.39
N THR A 4 11.77 -2.59 -18.66
CA THR A 4 12.88 -1.67 -18.38
C THR A 4 12.99 -1.42 -16.87
N ASN A 5 14.16 -0.98 -16.41
CA ASN A 5 14.35 -0.62 -15.00
C ASN A 5 13.36 0.47 -14.55
N ASP A 6 13.04 1.44 -15.39
CA ASP A 6 12.04 2.47 -15.07
C ASP A 6 10.62 1.90 -14.96
N GLN A 7 10.28 0.90 -15.76
CA GLN A 7 9.01 0.19 -15.61
C GLN A 7 8.97 -0.60 -14.30
N LEU A 8 10.04 -1.33 -13.98
CA LEU A 8 10.16 -2.08 -12.74
C LEU A 8 10.06 -1.16 -11.51
N CYS A 9 10.77 -0.03 -11.53
CA CYS A 9 10.71 0.98 -10.49
C CYS A 9 9.29 1.52 -10.29
N ARG A 10 8.58 1.86 -11.37
CA ARG A 10 7.18 2.31 -11.30
C ARG A 10 6.24 1.24 -10.75
N ILE A 11 6.39 -0.01 -11.20
CA ILE A 11 5.55 -1.14 -10.75
C ILE A 11 5.79 -1.43 -9.26
N TYR A 12 7.05 -1.45 -8.83
CA TYR A 12 7.45 -1.67 -7.45
C TYR A 12 6.94 -0.55 -6.52
N ASN A 13 7.08 0.70 -6.94
CA ASN A 13 6.68 1.86 -6.13
C ASN A 13 5.16 2.03 -6.01
N ARG A 14 4.39 1.45 -6.93
CA ARG A 14 2.92 1.48 -6.91
C ARG A 14 2.35 0.89 -5.62
N THR A 15 3.01 -0.11 -5.06
CA THR A 15 2.63 -0.78 -3.81
C THR A 15 3.66 -0.54 -2.71
N ASN A 16 4.44 0.55 -2.81
CA ASN A 16 5.46 0.90 -1.83
C ASN A 16 6.41 -0.27 -1.51
N GLY A 17 6.79 -1.06 -2.52
CA GLY A 17 7.66 -2.22 -2.34
C GLY A 17 7.04 -3.41 -1.60
N HIS A 18 5.71 -3.50 -1.54
CA HIS A 18 5.02 -4.66 -0.97
C HIS A 18 4.33 -5.48 -2.06
N CYS A 19 4.16 -6.78 -1.79
CA CYS A 19 3.37 -7.66 -2.64
C CYS A 19 1.91 -7.19 -2.67
N HIS A 20 1.36 -6.98 -3.87
CA HIS A 20 -0.02 -6.51 -4.01
C HIS A 20 -1.10 -7.54 -3.62
N ILE A 21 -0.70 -8.77 -3.28
CA ILE A 21 -1.56 -9.89 -2.87
C ILE A 21 -1.47 -10.10 -1.36
N CYS A 22 -0.31 -10.49 -0.84
CA CYS A 22 -0.13 -10.83 0.57
C CYS A 22 0.47 -9.71 1.43
N HIS A 23 0.84 -8.58 0.82
CA HIS A 23 1.45 -7.42 1.49
C HIS A 23 2.81 -7.68 2.15
N CYS A 24 3.48 -8.79 1.87
CA CYS A 24 4.85 -8.98 2.34
C CYS A 24 5.82 -7.97 1.70
N GLN A 25 6.87 -7.59 2.43
CA GLN A 25 7.90 -6.68 1.92
C GLN A 25 8.73 -7.36 0.84
N LEU A 26 8.95 -6.64 -0.26
CA LEU A 26 9.77 -7.05 -1.38
C LEU A 26 11.11 -6.32 -1.32
N SER A 27 12.09 -6.87 -2.03
CA SER A 27 13.37 -6.20 -2.28
C SER A 27 13.46 -5.87 -3.76
N TYR A 28 13.59 -4.57 -4.09
CA TYR A 28 13.67 -4.12 -5.48
C TYR A 28 14.76 -4.86 -6.27
N SER A 29 15.94 -5.05 -5.65
CA SER A 29 17.09 -5.74 -6.26
C SER A 29 16.87 -7.25 -6.48
N ASN A 30 15.84 -7.84 -5.88
CA ASN A 30 15.51 -9.26 -5.99
C ASN A 30 14.42 -9.56 -7.04
N TYR A 31 14.19 -8.64 -7.99
CA TYR A 31 13.36 -8.93 -9.16
C TYR A 31 13.92 -10.13 -9.92
N GLY A 32 13.08 -11.13 -10.20
CA GLY A 32 13.49 -12.34 -10.94
C GLY A 32 14.31 -13.36 -10.15
N ARG A 33 14.73 -13.05 -8.92
CA ARG A 33 15.63 -13.90 -8.13
C ARG A 33 14.86 -14.94 -7.31
N HIS A 34 14.44 -16.03 -7.96
CA HIS A 34 13.76 -17.15 -7.29
C HIS A 34 14.51 -17.61 -6.02
N GLY A 35 13.76 -17.91 -4.95
CA GLY A 35 14.30 -18.37 -3.67
C GLY A 35 14.91 -17.29 -2.78
N SER A 36 15.13 -16.06 -3.28
CA SER A 36 15.61 -14.95 -2.45
C SER A 36 14.49 -14.37 -1.58
N ARG A 37 14.83 -13.92 -0.37
CA ARG A 37 13.88 -13.19 0.50
C ARG A 37 13.43 -11.90 -0.18
N GLY A 38 12.11 -11.66 -0.21
CA GLY A 38 11.53 -10.50 -0.89
C GLY A 38 11.65 -10.56 -2.42
N SER A 39 11.89 -11.74 -3.00
CA SER A 39 11.89 -11.94 -4.45
C SER A 39 10.50 -11.74 -5.04
N TRP A 40 10.46 -11.16 -6.23
CA TRP A 40 9.21 -10.75 -6.84
C TRP A 40 9.29 -10.74 -8.36
N HIS A 41 8.10 -10.78 -8.96
CA HIS A 41 7.85 -10.66 -10.38
C HIS A 41 6.75 -9.61 -10.61
N VAL A 42 6.67 -9.15 -11.86
CA VAL A 42 5.49 -8.40 -12.31
C VAL A 42 4.33 -9.38 -12.46
N ASP A 43 3.22 -9.06 -11.81
CA ASP A 43 1.94 -9.73 -12.00
C ASP A 43 0.95 -8.82 -12.76
N HIS A 44 0.11 -9.45 -13.56
CA HIS A 44 -1.00 -8.81 -14.24
C HIS A 44 -2.28 -8.99 -13.41
N SER A 45 -2.86 -7.88 -12.94
CA SER A 45 -4.10 -7.89 -12.14
C SER A 45 -5.25 -8.61 -12.87
N ARG A 46 -5.37 -8.36 -14.18
CA ARG A 46 -6.09 -9.22 -15.10
C ARG A 46 -5.06 -10.03 -15.88
N PRO A 47 -5.01 -11.37 -15.74
CA PRO A 47 -4.04 -12.21 -16.42
C PRO A 47 -4.07 -12.03 -17.95
N ARG A 48 -2.91 -12.14 -18.62
CA ARG A 48 -2.82 -12.02 -20.08
C ARG A 48 -3.67 -13.06 -20.81
N ALA A 49 -3.72 -14.29 -20.31
CA ALA A 49 -4.54 -15.37 -20.86
C ALA A 49 -6.05 -15.03 -20.87
N LEU A 50 -6.48 -14.09 -20.04
CA LEU A 50 -7.87 -13.63 -19.94
C LEU A 50 -8.06 -12.21 -20.51
N GLY A 51 -7.17 -11.77 -21.41
CA GLY A 51 -7.24 -10.46 -22.08
C GLY A 51 -6.60 -9.30 -21.30
N GLY A 52 -5.75 -9.59 -20.32
CA GLY A 52 -4.95 -8.59 -19.61
C GLY A 52 -3.94 -7.88 -20.50
N THR A 53 -3.77 -6.57 -20.31
CA THR A 53 -2.82 -5.73 -21.07
C THR A 53 -1.54 -5.47 -20.29
N ASN A 54 -0.49 -4.99 -20.97
CA ASN A 54 0.77 -4.55 -20.35
C ASN A 54 0.73 -3.08 -19.89
N HIS A 55 -0.46 -2.48 -19.82
CA HIS A 55 -0.59 -1.11 -19.32
C HIS A 55 -0.25 -1.06 -17.83
N GLY A 56 0.41 0.01 -17.39
CA GLY A 56 0.88 0.15 -16.02
C GLY A 56 -0.22 0.04 -14.95
N ASN A 57 -1.48 0.33 -15.29
CA ASN A 57 -2.62 0.15 -14.40
C ASN A 57 -2.97 -1.32 -14.13
N ASN A 58 -2.59 -2.23 -15.02
CA ASN A 58 -2.78 -3.68 -14.89
C ASN A 58 -1.56 -4.38 -14.25
N LEU A 59 -0.45 -3.68 -14.05
CA LEU A 59 0.80 -4.28 -13.56
C LEU A 59 1.04 -3.96 -12.08
N TYR A 60 1.44 -4.99 -11.33
CA TYR A 60 1.75 -4.90 -9.91
C TYR A 60 2.97 -5.74 -9.55
N ALA A 61 3.65 -5.37 -8.46
CA ALA A 61 4.66 -6.22 -7.86
C ALA A 61 3.99 -7.33 -7.03
N ALA A 62 4.39 -8.58 -7.25
CA ALA A 62 3.95 -9.72 -6.47
C ALA A 62 5.15 -10.56 -6.07
N CYS A 63 5.19 -11.04 -4.82
CA CYS A 63 6.19 -12.05 -4.47
C CYS A 63 5.99 -13.28 -5.37
N ILE A 64 7.09 -13.94 -5.70
CA ILE A 64 7.08 -15.05 -6.66
C ILE A 64 6.04 -16.13 -6.28
N PRO A 65 5.93 -16.58 -5.01
CA PRO A 65 4.93 -17.58 -4.64
C PRO A 65 3.48 -17.12 -4.89
N CYS A 66 3.13 -15.88 -4.53
CA CYS A 66 1.78 -15.36 -4.76
C CYS A 66 1.46 -15.21 -6.26
N ASN A 67 2.44 -14.78 -7.07
CA ASN A 67 2.24 -14.65 -8.51
C ASN A 67 1.98 -16.01 -9.15
N LEU A 68 2.80 -17.02 -8.81
CA LEU A 68 2.65 -18.39 -9.31
C LEU A 68 1.33 -19.02 -8.85
N ALA A 69 0.99 -18.89 -7.56
CA ALA A 69 -0.25 -19.43 -6.99
C ALA A 69 -1.50 -18.77 -7.59
N LYS A 70 -1.45 -17.45 -7.85
CA LYS A 70 -2.55 -16.74 -8.52
C LYS A 70 -2.76 -17.26 -9.94
N GLY A 71 -1.69 -17.42 -10.73
CA GLY A 71 -1.80 -17.85 -12.12
C GLY A 71 -2.85 -17.03 -12.91
N THR A 72 -3.90 -17.70 -13.39
CA THR A 72 -5.03 -17.07 -14.10
C THR A 72 -6.22 -16.69 -13.21
N CYS A 73 -6.14 -16.93 -11.90
CA CYS A 73 -7.20 -16.55 -10.96
C CYS A 73 -7.36 -15.03 -10.86
N ASN A 74 -8.55 -14.61 -10.43
CA ASN A 74 -8.86 -13.21 -10.19
C ASN A 74 -8.01 -12.67 -9.02
N THR A 75 -7.46 -11.47 -9.19
CA THR A 75 -6.69 -10.78 -8.14
C THR A 75 -7.45 -10.59 -6.84
N ARG A 76 -8.78 -10.36 -6.89
CA ARG A 76 -9.61 -10.27 -5.69
C ARG A 76 -9.56 -11.56 -4.88
N THR A 77 -9.76 -12.69 -5.54
CA THR A 77 -9.68 -14.03 -4.92
C THR A 77 -8.28 -14.29 -4.37
N ALA A 78 -7.22 -13.97 -5.13
CA ALA A 78 -5.85 -14.17 -4.68
C ALA A 78 -5.50 -13.36 -3.40
N ARG A 79 -6.00 -12.12 -3.31
CA ARG A 79 -5.85 -11.30 -2.09
C ARG A 79 -6.63 -11.87 -0.92
N ASP A 80 -7.83 -12.37 -1.17
CA ASP A 80 -8.70 -12.95 -0.15
C ASP A 80 -8.07 -14.16 0.55
N TRP A 81 -7.27 -14.98 -0.17
CA TRP A 81 -6.45 -16.04 0.43
C TRP A 81 -5.51 -15.57 1.54
N ASN A 82 -5.20 -14.27 1.55
CA ASN A 82 -4.31 -13.63 2.53
C ASN A 82 -5.07 -12.62 3.42
N GLY A 83 -6.41 -12.65 3.42
CA GLY A 83 -7.25 -11.71 4.19
C GLY A 83 -7.23 -10.27 3.67
N ASN A 84 -6.76 -10.05 2.44
CA ASN A 84 -6.64 -8.72 1.87
C ASN A 84 -7.78 -8.44 0.88
N THR A 85 -8.30 -7.22 0.87
CA THR A 85 -9.34 -6.80 -0.08
C THR A 85 -8.78 -5.91 -1.20
N ARG A 86 -7.61 -5.29 -0.99
CA ARG A 86 -7.00 -4.31 -1.91
C ARG A 86 -5.47 -4.39 -1.92
N ALA A 87 -4.88 -3.74 -2.93
CA ALA A 87 -3.43 -3.53 -2.97
C ALA A 87 -2.98 -2.52 -1.90
N PRO A 88 -1.72 -2.64 -1.43
CA PRO A 88 -1.03 -1.58 -0.70
C PRO A 88 -1.01 -0.29 -1.50
N TYR A 89 -0.95 0.83 -0.78
CA TYR A 89 -0.88 2.14 -1.41
C TYR A 89 0.56 2.49 -1.81
N SER A 90 0.72 3.43 -2.75
CA SER A 90 2.01 4.03 -3.04
C SER A 90 2.46 4.90 -1.86
N TRP A 91 3.77 5.10 -1.71
CA TRP A 91 4.31 5.91 -0.62
C TRP A 91 3.74 7.33 -0.59
N GLN A 92 3.61 7.98 -1.74
CA GLN A 92 3.05 9.34 -1.85
C GLN A 92 1.61 9.38 -1.34
N LYS A 93 0.79 8.38 -1.71
CA LYS A 93 -0.59 8.29 -1.26
C LYS A 93 -0.68 7.98 0.23
N LEU A 94 0.16 7.08 0.75
CA LEU A 94 0.26 6.79 2.19
C LEU A 94 0.62 8.04 3.00
N LYS A 95 1.62 8.80 2.55
CA LYS A 95 2.04 10.04 3.18
C LYS A 95 0.92 11.07 3.20
N ALA A 96 0.26 11.30 2.07
CA ALA A 96 -0.87 12.23 1.99
C ALA A 96 -2.03 11.83 2.91
N MET A 97 -2.35 10.53 3.01
CA MET A 97 -3.39 10.06 3.95
C MET A 97 -2.99 10.24 5.42
N ARG A 98 -1.71 10.02 5.76
CA ARG A 98 -1.22 10.28 7.13
C ARG A 98 -1.30 11.75 7.48
N GLU A 99 -0.86 12.63 6.59
CA GLU A 99 -0.91 14.07 6.80
C GLU A 99 -2.35 14.56 6.97
N THR A 100 -3.27 14.13 6.10
CA THR A 100 -4.69 14.50 6.19
C THR A 100 -5.37 13.95 7.44
N ASN A 101 -5.11 12.69 7.82
CA ASN A 101 -5.67 12.11 9.04
C ASN A 101 -5.08 12.75 10.31
N THR A 102 -3.78 13.03 10.34
CA THR A 102 -3.12 13.71 11.47
C THR A 102 -3.67 15.13 11.63
N ALA A 103 -3.76 15.89 10.53
CA ALA A 103 -4.32 17.24 10.55
C ALA A 103 -5.80 17.24 10.95
N GLY A 104 -6.60 16.33 10.38
CA GLY A 104 -8.01 16.18 10.72
C GLY A 104 -8.22 15.82 12.18
N GLY A 105 -7.48 14.83 12.69
CA GLY A 105 -7.51 14.43 14.09
C GLY A 105 -7.08 15.56 15.03
N ALA A 106 -6.05 16.33 14.66
CA ALA A 106 -5.59 17.46 15.46
C ALA A 106 -6.61 18.60 15.51
N LEU A 107 -7.25 18.93 14.37
CA LEU A 107 -8.29 19.95 14.32
C LEU A 107 -9.52 19.57 15.15
N ILE A 108 -9.98 18.32 15.02
CA ILE A 108 -11.11 17.79 15.81
C ILE A 108 -10.75 17.83 17.30
N GLY A 109 -9.58 17.31 17.67
CA GLY A 109 -9.11 17.29 19.05
C GLY A 109 -8.98 18.70 19.65
N ALA A 110 -8.42 19.65 18.90
CA ALA A 110 -8.27 21.03 19.36
C ALA A 110 -9.63 21.71 19.57
N GLY A 111 -10.60 21.47 18.67
CA GLY A 111 -11.96 21.97 18.83
C GLY A 111 -12.62 21.47 20.12
N PHE A 112 -12.55 20.17 20.41
CA PHE A 112 -13.05 19.62 21.67
C PHE A 112 -12.28 20.14 22.89
N GLY A 113 -10.96 20.22 22.81
CA GLY A 113 -10.11 20.74 23.89
C GLY A 113 -10.41 22.20 24.24
N LEU A 114 -10.71 23.03 23.24
CA LEU A 114 -11.10 24.43 23.42
C LEU A 114 -12.37 24.56 24.26
N LEU A 115 -13.37 23.70 24.01
CA LEU A 115 -14.66 23.73 24.70
C LEU A 115 -14.56 23.38 26.20
N ILE A 116 -13.64 22.49 26.57
CA ILE A 116 -13.52 21.96 27.94
C ILE A 116 -12.46 22.71 28.75
N GLY A 117 -11.32 23.03 28.14
CA GLY A 117 -10.13 23.53 28.84
C GLY A 117 -9.53 24.80 28.25
N GLY A 118 -10.27 25.51 27.38
CA GLY A 118 -9.79 26.74 26.73
C GLY A 118 -8.53 26.51 25.88
N PRO A 119 -7.63 27.51 25.78
CA PRO A 119 -6.46 27.42 24.92
C PRO A 119 -5.50 26.27 25.27
N ILE A 120 -5.29 25.98 26.56
CA ILE A 120 -4.42 24.88 26.99
C ILE A 120 -5.07 23.54 26.66
N GLY A 121 -6.38 23.41 26.89
CA GLY A 121 -7.14 22.22 26.51
C GLY A 121 -7.05 21.95 24.99
N ALA A 122 -7.16 22.99 24.16
CA ALA A 122 -7.05 22.87 22.71
C ALA A 122 -5.68 22.31 22.27
N LEU A 123 -4.58 22.76 22.88
CA LEU A 123 -3.24 22.26 22.56
C LEU A 123 -3.07 20.78 22.93
N VAL A 124 -3.46 20.40 24.15
CA VAL A 124 -3.28 19.03 24.65
C VAL A 124 -4.14 18.04 23.87
N VAL A 125 -5.44 18.32 23.75
CA VAL A 125 -6.37 17.40 23.06
C VAL A 125 -6.12 17.42 21.55
N GLY A 126 -5.70 18.55 20.97
CA GLY A 126 -5.26 18.61 19.58
C GLY A 126 -4.06 17.70 19.30
N PHE A 127 -3.05 17.68 20.18
CA PHE A 127 -1.91 16.78 20.01
C PHE A 127 -2.33 15.30 20.07
N ILE A 128 -3.16 14.94 21.07
CA ILE A 128 -3.69 13.57 21.21
C ILE A 128 -4.52 13.18 19.98
N GLY A 129 -5.41 14.08 19.52
CA GLY A 129 -6.21 13.86 18.33
C GLY A 129 -5.36 13.65 17.08
N GLY A 130 -4.28 14.42 16.92
CA GLY A 130 -3.31 14.22 15.84
C GLY A 130 -2.62 12.87 15.90
N ALA A 131 -2.17 12.44 17.08
CA ALA A 131 -1.56 11.13 17.29
C ALA A 131 -2.53 9.97 16.94
N ILE A 132 -3.78 10.05 17.41
CA ILE A 132 -4.83 9.06 17.10
C ILE A 132 -5.12 9.04 15.58
N GLY A 133 -5.16 10.21 14.93
CA GLY A 133 -5.33 10.32 13.48
C GLY A 133 -4.20 9.64 12.71
N ASN A 134 -2.95 9.85 13.14
CA ASN A 134 -1.80 9.17 12.56
C ASN A 134 -1.88 7.64 12.75
N ASP A 135 -2.22 7.16 13.94
CA ASP A 135 -2.29 5.73 14.26
C ASP A 135 -3.40 4.99 13.52
N SER A 136 -4.49 5.70 13.21
CA SER A 136 -5.61 5.20 12.40
C SER A 136 -5.28 5.14 10.90
N SER A 137 -4.14 5.69 10.48
CA SER A 137 -3.76 5.71 9.06
C SER A 137 -3.30 4.32 8.57
N PRO A 138 -3.51 4.00 7.28
CA PRO A 138 -3.03 2.75 6.71
C PRO A 138 -1.50 2.58 6.88
N LYS A 139 -1.09 1.40 7.35
CA LYS A 139 0.33 1.07 7.57
C LYS A 139 1.00 0.55 6.28
N VAL A 140 0.24 -0.17 5.45
CA VAL A 140 0.60 -0.68 4.12
C VAL A 140 -0.59 -0.56 3.14
#